data_AF-A0A1E4GH17-F1
#
_entry.id   AF-A0A1E4GH17-F1
#
_cell.length_a   1.000
_cell.length_b   1.000
_cell.length_c   1.000
_cell.angle_alpha   90.00
_cell.angle_beta   90.00
_cell.angle_gamma   90.00
#
_symmetry.space_group_name_H-M   'P 1'
#
loop_
_entity.id
_entity.type
_entity.pdbx_description
1 polymer ?
#
loop_
_entity_poly.entity_id
_entity_poly.type
_entity_poly.pdbx_seq_one_letter_code
_entity_poly.pdbx_strand_id
1 'polypeptide(L)'
;MKTSEILDRPPGQTQPYVIRAGQGRTVLVAGQVVHILAGVAETASGYGAVVLESSIDKRPIPMHFHEKEHDTWLCTRGRLQVWANDACRVLTEGDFAYVKPGDVHSYQCVAPRTQFFGIVAPGGWEGFFDAAGEAWMSAALPEPTHPYDFSRMGPAMGKHGVMRVEKDYCLPGNGDASDRSLPRGPASYFLQSGHGDRVRLNGHLATTLLDMTISQGAVDMRTVEGGRGAAMPALRHSRTHLSLFVLNGTLTLTLNGEAHDLHDGDFANIPAGAVYATEVKSGNARWVFSGANGDGLAYWSALGEPTESYAFAESGAPLDIAGAVGLDVELA
;
A
#
# COMPACT_ATOMS: atom_id res chain seq x y z
N MET A 1 13.84 20.84 11.79
CA MET A 1 12.96 19.77 11.28
C MET A 1 12.02 19.36 12.40
N LYS A 2 10.75 19.03 12.12
CA LYS A 2 9.87 18.40 13.11
C LYS A 2 10.42 17.00 13.42
N THR A 3 10.46 16.62 14.69
CA THR A 3 10.78 15.26 15.17
C THR A 3 9.79 14.26 14.58
N SER A 4 10.22 13.02 14.38
CA SER A 4 9.37 11.95 13.86
C SER A 4 8.84 11.12 15.00
N GLU A 5 7.61 11.39 15.43
CA GLU A 5 7.05 10.71 16.60
C GLU A 5 6.39 9.38 16.21
N ILE A 6 6.38 8.43 17.15
CA ILE A 6 5.49 7.28 17.11
C ILE A 6 4.12 7.74 17.62
N LEU A 7 3.10 7.61 16.78
CA LEU A 7 1.73 8.03 17.05
C LEU A 7 0.77 6.84 17.02
N ASP A 8 -0.28 6.92 17.82
CA ASP A 8 -1.35 5.91 17.82
C ASP A 8 -2.37 6.15 16.69
N ARG A 9 -2.36 7.33 16.06
CA ARG A 9 -3.27 7.71 14.97
C ARG A 9 -2.68 8.83 14.09
N PRO A 10 -3.18 9.00 12.84
CA PRO A 10 -2.76 10.08 11.97
C PRO A 10 -2.98 11.48 12.59
N PRO A 11 -2.02 12.42 12.44
CA PRO A 11 -2.03 13.71 13.17
C PRO A 11 -2.94 14.80 12.56
N GLY A 12 -3.57 14.57 11.42
CA GLY A 12 -4.40 15.55 10.72
C GLY A 12 -3.60 16.62 9.95
N GLN A 13 -2.30 16.39 9.72
CA GLN A 13 -1.42 17.33 9.02
C GLN A 13 -0.23 16.61 8.36
N THR A 14 0.33 17.22 7.31
CA THR A 14 1.51 16.69 6.62
C THR A 14 2.75 16.79 7.50
N GLN A 15 3.18 15.67 8.07
CA GLN A 15 4.38 15.56 8.90
C GLN A 15 4.95 14.13 8.90
N PRO A 16 6.24 13.95 9.23
CA PRO A 16 6.81 12.62 9.44
C PRO A 16 6.27 11.98 10.72
N TYR A 17 5.92 10.70 10.67
CA TYR A 17 5.52 9.92 11.85
C TYR A 17 5.58 8.41 11.57
N VAL A 18 5.51 7.63 12.65
CA VAL A 18 5.36 6.17 12.62
C VAL A 18 4.04 5.79 13.30
N ILE A 19 3.33 4.79 12.77
CA ILE A 19 2.17 4.13 13.41
C ILE A 19 2.54 2.65 13.58
N ARG A 20 2.30 2.12 14.79
CA ARG A 20 2.56 0.71 15.10
C ARG A 20 1.47 -0.21 14.53
N ALA A 21 1.81 -1.46 14.24
CA ALA A 21 0.86 -2.46 13.80
C ALA A 21 -0.41 -2.50 14.69
N GLY A 22 -1.59 -2.50 14.07
CA GLY A 22 -2.88 -2.48 14.76
C GLY A 22 -3.30 -1.12 15.35
N GLN A 23 -2.46 -0.08 15.24
CA GLN A 23 -2.83 1.31 15.55
C GLN A 23 -3.35 2.02 14.29
N GLY A 24 -3.72 3.29 14.43
CA GLY A 24 -4.33 4.09 13.38
C GLY A 24 -5.71 4.61 13.80
N ARG A 25 -6.34 5.38 12.92
CA ARG A 25 -7.75 5.75 13.10
C ARG A 25 -8.61 4.56 12.71
N THR A 26 -9.18 3.89 13.72
CA THR A 26 -9.86 2.61 13.52
C THR A 26 -11.38 2.76 13.42
N VAL A 27 -11.96 2.20 12.36
CA VAL A 27 -13.39 2.24 12.06
C VAL A 27 -13.88 0.84 11.71
N LEU A 28 -15.04 0.45 12.24
CA LEU A 28 -15.74 -0.77 11.85
C LEU A 28 -16.78 -0.45 10.77
N VAL A 29 -16.62 -1.02 9.58
CA VAL A 29 -17.52 -0.82 8.43
C VAL A 29 -17.97 -2.18 7.92
N ALA A 30 -19.28 -2.45 7.93
CA ALA A 30 -19.86 -3.69 7.41
C ALA A 30 -19.21 -5.00 7.94
N GLY A 31 -18.66 -4.97 9.17
CA GLY A 31 -18.00 -6.12 9.80
C GLY A 31 -16.49 -6.21 9.60
N GLN A 32 -15.92 -5.26 8.87
CA GLN A 32 -14.50 -5.15 8.59
C GLN A 32 -13.89 -4.04 9.46
N VAL A 33 -12.77 -4.34 10.11
CA VAL A 33 -12.01 -3.36 10.90
C VAL A 33 -11.02 -2.69 9.95
N VAL A 34 -11.11 -1.37 9.83
CA VAL A 34 -10.25 -0.56 8.97
C VAL A 34 -9.40 0.35 9.84
N HIS A 35 -8.08 0.21 9.73
CA HIS A 35 -7.09 1.11 10.33
C HIS A 35 -6.64 2.11 9.27
N ILE A 36 -7.07 3.37 9.38
CA ILE A 36 -6.58 4.45 8.53
C ILE A 36 -5.23 4.91 9.09
N LEU A 37 -4.18 4.74 8.28
CA LEU A 37 -2.78 5.01 8.63
C LEU A 37 -2.30 6.37 8.13
N ALA A 38 -2.89 6.86 7.04
CA ALA A 38 -2.70 8.20 6.51
C ALA A 38 -3.89 8.56 5.62
N GLY A 39 -4.28 9.84 5.59
CA GLY A 39 -5.31 10.35 4.70
C GLY A 39 -4.83 11.58 3.92
N VAL A 40 -5.79 12.28 3.32
CA VAL A 40 -5.56 13.48 2.49
C VAL A 40 -4.68 14.54 3.17
N ALA A 41 -4.78 14.70 4.49
CA ALA A 41 -4.00 15.69 5.23
C ALA A 41 -2.54 15.25 5.43
N GLU A 42 -2.31 13.97 5.71
CA GLU A 42 -0.99 13.40 5.99
C GLU A 42 -0.15 13.24 4.72
N THR A 43 -0.79 12.95 3.59
CA THR A 43 -0.14 12.62 2.31
C THR A 43 -0.09 13.78 1.32
N ALA A 44 -0.40 14.99 1.76
CA ALA A 44 -0.54 16.17 0.90
C ALA A 44 -1.45 15.88 -0.30
N SER A 45 -2.62 15.28 -0.02
CA SER A 45 -3.62 14.82 -1.00
C SER A 45 -3.19 13.69 -1.95
N GLY A 46 -2.01 13.10 -1.76
CA GLY A 46 -1.49 12.04 -2.63
C GLY A 46 -2.36 10.79 -2.60
N TYR A 47 -2.70 10.28 -1.41
CA TYR A 47 -3.49 9.06 -1.24
C TYR A 47 -4.00 8.86 0.20
N GLY A 48 -4.98 7.99 0.37
CA GLY A 48 -5.31 7.35 1.65
C GLY A 48 -4.59 6.00 1.76
N ALA A 49 -4.02 5.70 2.93
CA ALA A 49 -3.38 4.43 3.24
C ALA A 49 -4.12 3.73 4.38
N VAL A 50 -4.51 2.47 4.16
CA VAL A 50 -5.29 1.69 5.11
C VAL A 50 -4.77 0.27 5.28
N VAL A 51 -4.97 -0.29 6.47
CA VAL A 51 -4.96 -1.73 6.69
C VAL A 51 -6.40 -2.15 6.99
N LEU A 52 -6.88 -3.16 6.29
CA LEU A 52 -8.19 -3.75 6.54
C LEU A 52 -8.04 -5.17 7.07
N GLU A 53 -8.81 -5.48 8.10
CA GLU A 53 -8.88 -6.79 8.73
C GLU A 53 -10.33 -7.28 8.82
N SER A 54 -10.53 -8.55 8.48
CA SER A 54 -11.83 -9.21 8.64
C SER A 54 -11.68 -10.69 8.93
N SER A 55 -12.77 -11.29 9.39
CA SER A 55 -12.97 -12.72 9.35
C SER A 55 -13.51 -13.11 7.96
N ILE A 56 -14.45 -14.05 7.89
CA ILE A 56 -15.13 -14.38 6.65
C ILE A 56 -16.31 -13.42 6.48
N ASP A 57 -16.27 -12.62 5.42
CA ASP A 57 -17.36 -11.69 5.12
C ASP A 57 -18.62 -12.47 4.71
N LYS A 58 -19.80 -12.02 5.16
CA LYS A 58 -21.08 -12.66 4.84
C LYS A 58 -21.42 -12.63 3.35
N ARG A 59 -20.88 -11.64 2.62
CA ARG A 59 -21.07 -11.41 1.19
C ARG A 59 -19.93 -10.52 0.68
N PRO A 60 -19.60 -10.53 -0.62
CA PRO A 60 -18.71 -9.53 -1.19
C PRO A 60 -19.28 -8.12 -0.99
N ILE A 61 -18.39 -7.12 -0.94
CA ILE A 61 -18.84 -5.75 -1.10
C ILE A 61 -19.53 -5.60 -2.47
N PRO A 62 -20.55 -4.74 -2.63
CA PRO A 62 -21.25 -4.65 -3.90
C PRO A 62 -20.30 -4.31 -5.05
N MET A 63 -20.52 -4.88 -6.23
CA MET A 63 -19.86 -4.43 -7.46
C MET A 63 -20.05 -2.92 -7.63
N HIS A 64 -18.95 -2.22 -7.85
CA HIS A 64 -18.93 -0.78 -8.01
C HIS A 64 -17.69 -0.33 -8.78
N PHE A 65 -17.63 0.96 -9.09
CA PHE A 65 -16.41 1.61 -9.56
C PHE A 65 -16.29 2.99 -8.93
N HIS A 66 -15.10 3.57 -9.08
CA HIS A 66 -14.81 4.95 -8.76
C HIS A 66 -14.45 5.73 -10.02
N GLU A 67 -14.89 6.98 -10.11
CA GLU A 67 -14.62 7.81 -11.29
C GLU A 67 -13.19 8.37 -11.32
N LYS A 68 -12.53 8.44 -10.16
CA LYS A 68 -11.23 9.12 -10.00
C LYS A 68 -10.20 8.27 -9.28
N GLU A 69 -10.66 7.41 -8.38
CA GLU A 69 -9.78 6.70 -7.47
C GLU A 69 -9.14 5.46 -8.13
N HIS A 70 -7.86 5.30 -7.83
CA HIS A 70 -7.03 4.14 -8.09
C HIS A 70 -6.97 3.30 -6.81
N ASP A 71 -7.45 2.07 -6.87
CA ASP A 71 -7.50 1.19 -5.70
C ASP A 71 -6.45 0.09 -5.79
N THR A 72 -5.84 -0.21 -4.65
CA THR A 72 -4.89 -1.31 -4.53
C THR A 72 -5.21 -2.22 -3.36
N TRP A 73 -4.91 -3.51 -3.54
CA TRP A 73 -4.98 -4.53 -2.50
C TRP A 73 -3.69 -5.33 -2.51
N LEU A 74 -2.89 -5.20 -1.45
CA LEU A 74 -1.77 -6.09 -1.16
C LEU A 74 -2.17 -7.00 0.00
N CYS A 75 -2.45 -8.27 -0.31
CA CYS A 75 -2.83 -9.24 0.72
C CYS A 75 -1.63 -9.53 1.61
N THR A 76 -1.74 -9.26 2.91
CA THR A 76 -0.65 -9.45 3.89
C THR A 76 -0.90 -10.65 4.79
N ARG A 77 -2.14 -11.17 4.82
CA ARG A 77 -2.51 -12.37 5.57
C ARG A 77 -3.81 -12.97 5.05
N GLY A 78 -3.89 -14.30 5.05
CA GLY A 78 -5.15 -14.99 4.80
C GLY A 78 -5.49 -15.10 3.32
N ARG A 79 -6.76 -14.85 2.97
CA ARG A 79 -7.26 -14.97 1.60
C ARG A 79 -8.27 -13.89 1.28
N LEU A 80 -7.95 -13.06 0.30
CA LEU A 80 -8.79 -11.98 -0.19
C LEU A 80 -9.23 -12.30 -1.62
N GLN A 81 -10.52 -12.53 -1.83
CA GLN A 81 -11.06 -12.70 -3.16
C GLN A 81 -11.38 -11.35 -3.78
N VAL A 82 -10.83 -11.05 -4.95
CA VAL A 82 -10.99 -9.76 -5.64
C VAL A 82 -11.51 -10.01 -7.05
N TRP A 83 -12.49 -9.22 -7.45
CA TRP A 83 -13.02 -9.14 -8.80
C TRP A 83 -12.61 -7.82 -9.42
N ALA A 84 -12.14 -7.86 -10.66
CA ALA A 84 -11.86 -6.69 -11.48
C ALA A 84 -12.30 -6.99 -12.91
N ASN A 85 -13.27 -6.22 -13.40
CA ASN A 85 -13.96 -6.45 -14.65
C ASN A 85 -14.47 -7.90 -14.75
N ASP A 86 -13.93 -8.69 -15.68
CA ASP A 86 -14.37 -10.07 -15.95
C ASP A 86 -13.47 -11.13 -15.30
N ALA A 87 -12.48 -10.69 -14.51
CA ALA A 87 -11.53 -11.57 -13.84
C ALA A 87 -11.76 -11.57 -12.32
N CYS A 88 -11.50 -12.73 -11.72
CA CYS A 88 -11.55 -12.95 -10.28
C CYS A 88 -10.33 -13.76 -9.84
N ARG A 89 -9.71 -13.38 -8.73
CA ARG A 89 -8.60 -14.08 -8.09
C ARG A 89 -8.80 -14.17 -6.59
N VAL A 90 -8.29 -15.24 -5.99
CA VAL A 90 -8.12 -15.33 -4.53
C VAL A 90 -6.66 -15.01 -4.23
N LEU A 91 -6.42 -13.77 -3.78
CA LEU A 91 -5.12 -13.28 -3.37
C LEU A 91 -4.69 -13.94 -2.06
N THR A 92 -3.45 -14.38 -2.03
CA THR A 92 -2.72 -14.86 -0.86
C THR A 92 -1.59 -13.90 -0.50
N GLU A 93 -0.83 -14.19 0.55
CA GLU A 93 0.20 -13.27 1.06
C GLU A 93 1.21 -12.82 -0.01
N GLY A 94 1.32 -11.50 -0.19
CA GLY A 94 2.15 -10.83 -1.17
C GLY A 94 1.54 -10.71 -2.57
N ASP A 95 0.40 -11.36 -2.85
CA ASP A 95 -0.34 -11.12 -4.09
C ASP A 95 -0.97 -9.73 -4.06
N PHE A 96 -1.01 -9.10 -5.23
CA PHE A 96 -1.44 -7.72 -5.42
C PHE A 96 -2.57 -7.63 -6.46
N ALA A 97 -3.50 -6.71 -6.25
CA ALA A 97 -4.47 -6.28 -7.25
C ALA A 97 -4.46 -4.76 -7.36
N TYR A 98 -4.62 -4.26 -8.58
CA TYR A 98 -4.80 -2.85 -8.88
C TYR A 98 -6.00 -2.68 -9.79
N VAL A 99 -6.83 -1.68 -9.46
CA VAL A 99 -7.97 -1.28 -10.27
C VAL A 99 -7.86 0.22 -10.58
N LYS A 100 -7.95 0.54 -11.87
CA LYS A 100 -7.94 1.94 -12.36
C LYS A 100 -9.34 2.55 -12.30
N PRO A 101 -9.45 3.90 -12.32
CA PRO A 101 -10.73 4.60 -12.40
C PRO A 101 -11.60 4.10 -13.55
N GLY A 102 -12.90 3.95 -13.27
CA GLY A 102 -13.93 3.49 -14.18
C GLY A 102 -14.09 1.97 -14.27
N ASP A 103 -13.13 1.19 -13.79
CA ASP A 103 -13.20 -0.27 -13.85
C ASP A 103 -14.04 -0.83 -12.69
N VAL A 104 -14.93 -1.75 -13.03
CA VAL A 104 -15.86 -2.35 -12.07
C VAL A 104 -15.15 -3.40 -11.25
N HIS A 105 -15.24 -3.31 -9.93
CA HIS A 105 -14.56 -4.21 -9.02
C HIS A 105 -15.36 -4.49 -7.74
N SER A 106 -14.86 -5.47 -6.99
CA SER A 106 -15.39 -5.92 -5.70
C SER A 106 -14.32 -6.72 -4.97
N TYR A 107 -14.48 -6.92 -3.67
CA TYR A 107 -13.70 -7.90 -2.91
C TYR A 107 -14.53 -8.60 -1.82
N GLN A 108 -13.97 -9.69 -1.30
CA GLN A 108 -14.49 -10.43 -0.16
C GLN A 108 -13.35 -11.09 0.62
N CYS A 109 -13.31 -10.88 1.93
CA CYS A 109 -12.47 -11.65 2.83
C CYS A 109 -13.05 -13.06 3.00
N VAL A 110 -12.29 -14.09 2.61
CA VAL A 110 -12.77 -15.49 2.56
C VAL A 110 -11.99 -16.45 3.46
N ALA A 111 -11.08 -15.93 4.29
CA ALA A 111 -10.39 -16.70 5.33
C ALA A 111 -10.82 -16.27 6.76
N PRO A 112 -10.68 -17.14 7.78
CA PRO A 112 -10.98 -16.80 9.17
C PRO A 112 -10.22 -15.58 9.72
N ARG A 113 -9.09 -15.24 9.09
CA ARG A 113 -8.31 -14.02 9.34
C ARG A 113 -7.74 -13.56 8.00
N THR A 114 -8.31 -12.49 7.44
CA THR A 114 -7.81 -11.84 6.23
C THR A 114 -7.32 -10.46 6.59
N GLN A 115 -6.15 -10.08 6.09
CA GLN A 115 -5.60 -8.72 6.21
C GLN A 115 -5.02 -8.30 4.85
N PHE A 116 -5.21 -7.03 4.50
CA PHE A 116 -4.53 -6.42 3.36
C PHE A 116 -4.17 -4.97 3.66
N PHE A 117 -3.07 -4.53 3.05
CA PHE A 117 -2.68 -3.12 2.96
C PHE A 117 -3.23 -2.56 1.63
N GLY A 118 -3.89 -1.42 1.69
CA GLY A 118 -4.51 -0.79 0.53
C GLY A 118 -4.17 0.69 0.44
N ILE A 119 -3.97 1.15 -0.79
CA ILE A 119 -3.86 2.56 -1.15
C ILE A 119 -5.07 2.94 -2.01
N VAL A 120 -5.64 4.10 -1.72
CA VAL A 120 -6.64 4.74 -2.58
C VAL A 120 -6.11 6.12 -2.96
N ALA A 121 -5.87 6.34 -4.26
CA ALA A 121 -5.28 7.57 -4.79
C ALA A 121 -6.19 8.22 -5.84
N PRO A 122 -6.43 9.54 -5.85
CA PRO A 122 -5.90 10.54 -4.89
C PRO A 122 -6.52 10.40 -3.50
N GLY A 123 -5.93 11.08 -2.51
CA GLY A 123 -6.41 11.03 -1.12
C GLY A 123 -7.78 11.69 -0.92
N GLY A 124 -8.47 11.31 0.14
CA GLY A 124 -9.77 11.84 0.57
C GLY A 124 -10.90 10.80 0.49
N TRP A 125 -10.74 9.76 -0.33
CA TRP A 125 -11.71 8.68 -0.43
C TRP A 125 -11.79 7.85 0.84
N GLU A 126 -10.69 7.67 1.57
CA GLU A 126 -10.64 6.94 2.85
C GLU A 126 -11.61 7.50 3.90
N GLY A 127 -12.03 8.75 3.77
CA GLY A 127 -13.11 9.33 4.57
C GLY A 127 -14.47 8.62 4.41
N PHE A 128 -14.63 7.78 3.38
CA PHE A 128 -15.77 6.88 3.22
C PHE A 128 -15.93 5.97 4.43
N PHE A 129 -14.83 5.40 4.93
CA PHE A 129 -14.87 4.50 6.08
C PHE A 129 -15.44 5.22 7.30
N ASP A 130 -14.96 6.44 7.58
CA ASP A 130 -15.51 7.29 8.64
C ASP A 130 -16.97 7.63 8.43
N ALA A 131 -17.40 7.88 7.19
CA ALA A 131 -18.78 8.24 6.87
C ALA A 131 -19.73 7.04 7.02
N ALA A 132 -19.28 5.84 6.62
CA ALA A 132 -20.09 4.63 6.56
C ALA A 132 -20.06 3.80 7.85
N GLY A 133 -18.98 3.83 8.63
CA GLY A 133 -18.76 2.96 9.78
C GLY A 133 -18.70 3.68 11.12
N GLU A 134 -18.59 2.89 12.18
CA GLU A 134 -18.50 3.37 13.57
C GLU A 134 -17.07 3.32 14.10
N ALA A 135 -16.74 4.20 15.05
CA ALA A 135 -15.44 4.15 15.70
C ALA A 135 -15.25 2.81 16.40
N TRP A 136 -14.09 2.17 16.21
CA TRP A 136 -13.82 0.85 16.76
C TRP A 136 -12.59 0.88 17.67
N MET A 137 -12.79 0.65 18.96
CA MET A 137 -11.74 0.78 19.99
C MET A 137 -11.19 -0.56 20.47
N SER A 138 -11.70 -1.67 19.95
CA SER A 138 -11.21 -3.01 20.29
C SER A 138 -10.05 -3.39 19.38
N ALA A 139 -9.02 -4.01 19.95
CA ALA A 139 -7.97 -4.68 19.18
C ALA A 139 -8.43 -6.01 18.57
N ALA A 140 -9.60 -6.51 18.96
CA ALA A 140 -10.19 -7.72 18.40
C ALA A 140 -11.11 -7.38 17.21
N LEU A 141 -11.22 -8.33 16.28
CA LEU A 141 -12.29 -8.33 15.28
C LEU A 141 -13.66 -8.40 15.97
N PRO A 142 -14.72 -7.84 15.36
CA PRO A 142 -16.07 -7.97 15.90
C PRO A 142 -16.51 -9.43 15.96
N GLU A 143 -17.31 -9.77 16.98
CA GLU A 143 -17.99 -11.05 17.02
C GLU A 143 -18.94 -11.21 15.81
N PRO A 144 -19.19 -12.43 15.30
CA PRO A 144 -20.07 -12.64 14.14
C PRO A 144 -21.51 -12.10 14.32
N THR A 145 -21.93 -11.93 15.57
CA THR A 145 -23.23 -11.38 15.99
C THR A 145 -23.26 -9.86 16.12
N HIS A 146 -22.11 -9.17 15.99
CA HIS A 146 -22.06 -7.71 16.01
C HIS A 146 -22.96 -7.13 14.90
N PRO A 147 -23.87 -6.20 15.22
CA PRO A 147 -24.82 -5.69 14.24
C PRO A 147 -24.12 -4.86 13.16
N TYR A 148 -24.65 -4.90 11.94
CA TYR A 148 -24.21 -4.01 10.87
C TYR A 148 -25.17 -2.84 10.75
N ASP A 149 -24.67 -1.63 11.01
CA ASP A 149 -25.40 -0.40 10.69
C ASP A 149 -25.18 -0.01 9.22
N PHE A 150 -26.16 -0.31 8.38
CA PHE A 150 -26.16 0.12 6.98
C PHE A 150 -26.87 1.46 6.74
N SER A 151 -27.40 2.12 7.79
CA SER A 151 -28.15 3.38 7.63
C SER A 151 -27.28 4.51 7.06
N ARG A 152 -25.98 4.44 7.31
CA ARG A 152 -24.97 5.41 6.85
C ARG A 152 -24.37 5.09 5.49
N MET A 153 -24.56 3.87 5.01
CA MET A 153 -23.91 3.35 3.81
C MET A 153 -24.32 4.14 2.56
N GLY A 154 -25.62 4.26 2.29
CA GLY A 154 -26.12 4.99 1.11
C GLY A 154 -25.63 6.44 1.02
N PRO A 155 -25.79 7.26 2.08
CA PRO A 155 -25.25 8.62 2.12
C PRO A 155 -23.73 8.69 1.96
N ALA A 156 -22.98 7.79 2.59
CA ALA A 156 -21.52 7.73 2.46
C ALA A 156 -21.10 7.41 1.01
N MET A 157 -21.77 6.44 0.39
CA MET A 157 -21.54 6.07 -1.02
C MET A 157 -21.78 7.25 -1.97
N GLY A 158 -22.88 7.99 -1.78
CA GLY A 158 -23.16 9.19 -2.58
C GLY A 158 -22.15 10.31 -2.35
N LYS A 159 -21.70 10.52 -1.11
CA LYS A 159 -20.70 11.55 -0.77
C LYS A 159 -19.31 11.25 -1.32
N HIS A 160 -18.91 9.97 -1.32
CA HIS A 160 -17.56 9.53 -1.68
C HIS A 160 -17.49 8.89 -3.07
N GLY A 161 -18.51 9.06 -3.93
CA GLY A 161 -18.44 8.66 -5.32
C GLY A 161 -18.35 7.15 -5.56
N VAL A 162 -19.12 6.35 -4.81
CA VAL A 162 -19.18 4.89 -4.99
C VAL A 162 -20.31 4.53 -5.96
N MET A 163 -19.95 4.16 -7.20
CA MET A 163 -20.91 3.93 -8.28
C MET A 163 -21.27 2.45 -8.37
N ARG A 164 -22.39 2.05 -7.73
CA ARG A 164 -22.84 0.66 -7.75
C ARG A 164 -23.21 0.19 -9.15
N VAL A 165 -22.84 -1.06 -9.44
CA VAL A 165 -23.17 -1.75 -10.68
C VAL A 165 -23.83 -3.08 -10.33
N GLU A 166 -24.92 -3.42 -11.01
CA GLU A 166 -25.45 -4.78 -10.98
C GLU A 166 -24.67 -5.62 -11.99
N LYS A 167 -23.79 -6.48 -11.48
CA LYS A 167 -22.96 -7.39 -12.27
C LYS A 167 -22.79 -8.71 -11.52
N ASP A 168 -22.77 -9.81 -12.26
CA ASP A 168 -22.51 -11.14 -11.72
C ASP A 168 -21.05 -11.29 -11.25
N TYR A 169 -20.86 -12.06 -10.19
CA TYR A 169 -19.55 -12.41 -9.67
C TYR A 169 -19.01 -13.63 -10.41
N CYS A 170 -18.02 -13.44 -11.28
CA CYS A 170 -17.37 -14.57 -11.94
C CYS A 170 -16.60 -15.45 -10.94
N LEU A 171 -16.41 -16.72 -11.29
CA LEU A 171 -15.69 -17.66 -10.44
C LEU A 171 -14.19 -17.30 -10.38
N PRO A 172 -13.51 -17.53 -9.24
CA PRO A 172 -12.08 -17.28 -9.13
C PRO A 172 -11.29 -18.21 -10.05
N GLY A 173 -10.37 -17.63 -10.81
CA GLY A 173 -9.36 -18.35 -11.58
C GLY A 173 -8.05 -18.52 -10.80
N ASN A 174 -7.23 -19.47 -11.22
CA ASN A 174 -5.88 -19.69 -10.65
C ASN A 174 -4.84 -18.66 -11.12
N GLY A 175 -5.24 -17.77 -12.03
CA GLY A 175 -4.33 -16.90 -12.74
C GLY A 175 -3.63 -17.54 -13.93
N ASP A 176 -2.93 -16.71 -14.69
CA ASP A 176 -2.16 -17.11 -15.86
C ASP A 176 -0.88 -16.25 -15.99
N ALA A 177 -0.25 -16.27 -17.16
CA ALA A 177 0.98 -15.53 -17.40
C ALA A 177 0.83 -14.01 -17.29
N SER A 178 -0.37 -13.44 -17.52
CA SER A 178 -0.61 -12.00 -17.34
C SER A 178 -0.45 -11.58 -15.89
N ASP A 179 -0.70 -12.48 -14.95
CA ASP A 179 -0.60 -12.19 -13.52
C ASP A 179 0.87 -12.21 -13.03
N ARG A 180 1.84 -12.31 -13.94
CA ARG A 180 3.28 -12.36 -13.64
C ARG A 180 4.09 -11.22 -14.25
N SER A 181 3.41 -10.31 -14.94
CA SER A 181 4.01 -9.18 -15.64
C SER A 181 3.13 -7.93 -15.50
N LEU A 182 3.76 -6.76 -15.43
CA LEU A 182 3.02 -5.51 -15.45
C LEU A 182 2.42 -5.25 -16.85
N PRO A 183 1.22 -4.64 -16.93
CA PRO A 183 0.70 -4.17 -18.21
C PRO A 183 1.59 -3.06 -18.78
N ARG A 184 1.58 -2.91 -20.12
CA ARG A 184 2.38 -1.87 -20.82
C ARG A 184 1.84 -0.44 -20.68
N GLY A 185 0.69 -0.26 -20.02
CA GLY A 185 0.01 1.01 -19.87
C GLY A 185 -1.20 0.88 -18.93
N PRO A 186 -2.06 1.92 -18.85
CA PRO A 186 -3.15 1.96 -17.89
C PRO A 186 -4.14 0.80 -18.04
N ALA A 187 -4.12 -0.14 -17.10
CA ALA A 187 -5.02 -1.29 -17.05
C ALA A 187 -5.15 -1.79 -15.61
N SER A 188 -6.32 -2.31 -15.24
CA SER A 188 -6.49 -3.10 -14.01
C SER A 188 -5.86 -4.48 -14.17
N TYR A 189 -5.24 -5.02 -13.13
CA TYR A 189 -4.58 -6.33 -13.17
C TYR A 189 -4.44 -6.95 -11.79
N PHE A 190 -4.12 -8.24 -11.81
CA PHE A 190 -3.64 -9.00 -10.67
C PHE A 190 -2.15 -9.27 -10.86
N LEU A 191 -1.41 -9.37 -9.77
CA LEU A 191 0.02 -9.68 -9.79
C LEU A 191 0.33 -10.68 -8.69
N GLN A 192 0.85 -11.84 -9.09
CA GLN A 192 1.29 -12.90 -8.18
C GLN A 192 2.50 -12.43 -7.37
N SER A 193 2.55 -12.85 -6.11
CA SER A 193 3.62 -12.49 -5.17
C SER A 193 5.01 -12.73 -5.75
N GLY A 194 5.87 -11.70 -5.66
CA GLY A 194 7.25 -11.72 -6.18
C GLY A 194 7.38 -11.50 -7.69
N HIS A 195 6.28 -11.46 -8.44
CA HIS A 195 6.29 -11.07 -9.85
C HIS A 195 6.13 -9.54 -10.01
N GLY A 196 6.34 -9.06 -11.24
CA GLY A 196 6.49 -7.64 -11.58
C GLY A 196 7.91 -7.34 -12.07
N ASP A 197 8.15 -6.11 -12.51
CA ASP A 197 9.48 -5.70 -12.98
C ASP A 197 10.43 -5.61 -11.77
N ARG A 198 11.59 -6.25 -11.88
CA ARG A 198 12.56 -6.38 -10.79
C ARG A 198 13.90 -5.78 -11.15
N VAL A 199 14.45 -5.04 -10.21
CA VAL A 199 15.79 -4.45 -10.29
C VAL A 199 16.56 -4.74 -9.02
N ARG A 200 17.88 -4.87 -9.15
CA ARG A 200 18.80 -4.89 -8.02
C ARG A 200 19.54 -3.56 -7.94
N LEU A 201 19.56 -2.96 -6.75
CA LEU A 201 20.25 -1.71 -6.50
C LEU A 201 20.82 -1.71 -5.09
N ASN A 202 22.12 -1.46 -4.95
CA ASN A 202 22.80 -1.41 -3.66
C ASN A 202 22.52 -2.65 -2.78
N GLY A 203 22.55 -3.84 -3.39
CA GLY A 203 22.28 -5.12 -2.73
C GLY A 203 20.80 -5.45 -2.51
N HIS A 204 19.89 -4.49 -2.63
CA HIS A 204 18.45 -4.69 -2.44
C HIS A 204 17.79 -5.23 -3.71
N LEU A 205 16.70 -5.97 -3.56
CA LEU A 205 15.76 -6.28 -4.63
C LEU A 205 14.56 -5.34 -4.52
N ALA A 206 14.27 -4.59 -5.58
CA ALA A 206 13.03 -3.83 -5.69
C ALA A 206 12.14 -4.45 -6.77
N THR A 207 10.88 -4.76 -6.42
CA THR A 207 9.87 -5.28 -7.34
C THR A 207 8.77 -4.25 -7.50
N THR A 208 8.56 -3.75 -8.71
CA THR A 208 7.47 -2.82 -9.03
C THR A 208 6.13 -3.54 -8.92
N LEU A 209 5.26 -3.06 -8.03
CA LEU A 209 3.87 -3.51 -7.93
C LEU A 209 2.96 -2.69 -8.82
N LEU A 210 3.15 -1.36 -8.85
CA LEU A 210 2.39 -0.39 -9.63
C LEU A 210 3.30 0.77 -10.04
N ASP A 211 3.35 1.08 -11.32
CA ASP A 211 4.15 2.17 -11.88
C ASP A 211 3.30 3.41 -12.19
N MET A 212 3.90 4.60 -12.13
CA MET A 212 3.22 5.87 -12.44
C MET A 212 2.58 5.90 -13.83
N THR A 213 3.15 5.23 -14.83
CA THR A 213 2.55 5.17 -16.17
C THR A 213 1.25 4.36 -16.20
N ILE A 214 1.16 3.30 -15.38
CA ILE A 214 -0.04 2.47 -15.24
C ILE A 214 -1.10 3.23 -14.43
N SER A 215 -0.68 3.89 -13.34
CA SER A 215 -1.54 4.72 -12.50
C SER A 215 -1.82 6.12 -13.05
N GLN A 216 -1.38 6.43 -14.27
CA GLN A 216 -1.58 7.74 -14.90
C GLN A 216 -1.09 8.92 -14.02
N GLY A 217 -0.01 8.70 -13.28
CA GLY A 217 0.65 9.67 -12.40
C GLY A 217 0.06 9.77 -11.00
N ALA A 218 -0.88 8.89 -10.62
CA ALA A 218 -1.55 8.98 -9.32
C ALA A 218 -0.69 8.42 -8.17
N VAL A 219 -0.14 7.21 -8.34
CA VAL A 219 0.62 6.51 -7.29
C VAL A 219 1.58 5.48 -7.85
N ASP A 220 2.75 5.34 -7.22
CA ASP A 220 3.75 4.30 -7.44
C ASP A 220 3.79 3.38 -6.21
N MET A 221 3.88 2.07 -6.40
CA MET A 221 4.08 1.11 -5.32
C MET A 221 5.13 0.07 -5.69
N ARG A 222 6.06 -0.21 -4.77
CA ARG A 222 7.13 -1.20 -4.97
C ARG A 222 7.42 -1.93 -3.68
N THR A 223 7.63 -3.24 -3.75
CA THR A 223 8.25 -3.97 -2.64
C THR A 223 9.76 -3.80 -2.71
N VAL A 224 10.41 -3.68 -1.56
CA VAL A 224 11.86 -3.68 -1.41
C VAL A 224 12.24 -4.72 -0.39
N GLU A 225 13.30 -5.47 -0.69
CA GLU A 225 13.84 -6.52 0.18
C GLU A 225 15.37 -6.42 0.25
N GLY A 226 15.92 -6.67 1.42
CA GLY A 226 17.36 -6.73 1.65
C GLY A 226 17.74 -7.70 2.77
N GLY A 227 18.99 -8.15 2.76
CA GLY A 227 19.58 -8.96 3.83
C GLY A 227 20.06 -8.14 5.01
N ARG A 228 20.39 -8.79 6.12
CA ARG A 228 20.97 -8.16 7.33
C ARG A 228 22.09 -7.18 6.98
N GLY A 229 22.00 -5.97 7.52
CA GLY A 229 22.99 -4.90 7.32
C GLY A 229 22.90 -4.18 5.98
N ALA A 230 22.03 -4.62 5.05
CA ALA A 230 21.73 -3.85 3.86
C ALA A 230 21.13 -2.50 4.27
N ALA A 231 21.70 -1.43 3.75
CA ALA A 231 21.31 -0.07 4.10
C ALA A 231 21.20 0.82 2.87
N MET A 232 20.19 1.67 2.83
CA MET A 232 20.10 2.78 1.90
C MET A 232 20.62 4.05 2.58
N PRO A 233 21.37 4.90 1.86
CA PRO A 233 21.86 6.15 2.43
C PRO A 233 20.70 7.08 2.79
N ALA A 234 21.00 8.17 3.49
CA ALA A 234 20.02 9.22 3.75
C ALA A 234 19.59 9.87 2.42
N LEU A 235 18.31 9.75 2.11
CA LEU A 235 17.68 10.30 0.91
C LEU A 235 16.62 11.33 1.30
N ARG A 236 16.33 12.23 0.38
CA ARG A 236 15.23 13.19 0.45
C ARG A 236 14.60 13.33 -0.92
N HIS A 237 13.28 13.51 -0.94
CA HIS A 237 12.53 13.82 -2.15
C HIS A 237 12.02 15.26 -2.10
N SER A 238 12.12 16.01 -3.18
CA SER A 238 11.69 17.42 -3.19
C SER A 238 10.18 17.60 -3.41
N ARG A 239 9.50 16.65 -4.04
CA ARG A 239 8.06 16.68 -4.34
C ARG A 239 7.32 15.43 -3.88
N THR A 240 7.96 14.26 -4.00
CA THR A 240 7.34 12.96 -3.75
C THR A 240 7.02 12.80 -2.28
N HIS A 241 5.75 12.58 -1.98
CA HIS A 241 5.30 12.08 -0.68
C HIS A 241 5.46 10.57 -0.66
N LEU A 242 6.09 10.03 0.37
CA LEU A 242 6.29 8.60 0.54
C LEU A 242 5.57 8.06 1.78
N SER A 243 5.22 6.79 1.73
CA SER A 243 5.00 5.98 2.92
C SER A 243 5.73 4.65 2.81
N LEU A 244 6.04 4.09 3.96
CA LEU A 244 6.65 2.77 4.11
C LEU A 244 5.73 1.90 4.96
N PHE A 245 5.45 0.67 4.52
CA PHE A 245 4.74 -0.35 5.30
C PHE A 245 5.58 -1.63 5.36
N VAL A 246 5.90 -2.11 6.56
CA VAL A 246 6.74 -3.31 6.72
C VAL A 246 5.88 -4.56 6.55
N LEU A 247 6.30 -5.44 5.63
CA LEU A 247 5.61 -6.71 5.39
C LEU A 247 6.15 -7.80 6.30
N ASN A 248 7.47 -7.88 6.45
CA ASN A 248 8.12 -8.80 7.38
C ASN A 248 9.53 -8.34 7.76
N GLY A 249 9.99 -8.80 8.91
CA GLY A 249 11.33 -8.56 9.44
C GLY A 249 11.43 -7.26 10.24
N THR A 250 12.67 -6.88 10.56
CA THR A 250 12.99 -5.69 11.33
C THR A 250 13.80 -4.73 10.48
N LEU A 251 13.27 -3.53 10.31
CA LEU A 251 13.86 -2.44 9.54
C LEU A 251 14.06 -1.23 10.45
N THR A 252 15.28 -0.76 10.62
CA THR A 252 15.49 0.56 11.22
C THR A 252 15.25 1.62 10.15
N LEU A 253 14.25 2.46 10.36
CA LEU A 253 14.02 3.69 9.60
C LEU A 253 14.58 4.87 10.39
N THR A 254 15.59 5.54 9.86
CA THR A 254 16.04 6.84 10.39
C THR A 254 15.25 7.92 9.68
N LEU A 255 14.34 8.60 10.37
CA LEU A 255 13.47 9.65 9.82
C LEU A 255 13.81 10.99 10.48
N ASN A 256 14.23 11.98 9.68
CA ASN A 256 14.74 13.28 10.16
C ASN A 256 15.80 13.17 11.28
N GLY A 257 16.66 12.14 11.20
CA GLY A 257 17.75 11.90 12.16
C GLY A 257 17.36 11.07 13.39
N GLU A 258 16.10 10.68 13.52
CA GLU A 258 15.61 9.83 14.61
C GLU A 258 15.38 8.40 14.12
N ALA A 259 15.94 7.43 14.84
CA ALA A 259 15.89 6.01 14.44
C ALA A 259 14.66 5.32 15.04
N HIS A 260 13.92 4.61 14.19
CA HIS A 260 12.75 3.80 14.56
C HIS A 260 12.94 2.37 14.09
N ASP A 261 12.95 1.43 15.02
CA ASP A 261 12.91 0.00 14.67
C ASP A 261 11.47 -0.38 14.34
N LEU A 262 11.20 -0.62 13.06
CA LEU A 262 9.91 -1.01 12.51
C LEU A 262 9.84 -2.54 12.35
N HIS A 263 8.66 -3.09 12.60
CA HIS A 263 8.34 -4.52 12.51
C HIS A 263 7.14 -4.74 11.60
N ASP A 264 6.83 -6.01 11.29
CA ASP A 264 5.66 -6.46 10.53
C ASP A 264 4.39 -5.66 10.88
N GLY A 265 3.82 -4.98 9.89
CA GLY A 265 2.61 -4.18 10.02
C GLY A 265 2.82 -2.73 10.50
N ASP A 266 4.04 -2.33 10.87
CA ASP A 266 4.35 -0.94 11.18
C ASP A 266 4.36 -0.10 9.90
N PHE A 267 3.91 1.15 10.04
CA PHE A 267 3.77 2.12 8.97
C PHE A 267 4.55 3.40 9.28
N ALA A 268 5.14 4.01 8.27
CA ALA A 268 5.74 5.34 8.38
C ALA A 268 5.23 6.26 7.27
N ASN A 269 4.88 7.49 7.64
CA ASN A 269 4.56 8.58 6.73
C ASN A 269 5.80 9.46 6.55
N ILE A 270 6.22 9.69 5.30
CA ILE A 270 7.46 10.37 4.94
C ILE A 270 7.13 11.48 3.93
N PRO A 271 6.81 12.69 4.39
CA PRO A 271 6.52 13.80 3.49
C PRO A 271 7.68 14.21 2.61
N ALA A 272 7.36 14.87 1.49
CA ALA A 272 8.36 15.58 0.69
C ALA A 272 9.21 16.51 1.58
N GLY A 273 10.52 16.49 1.35
CA GLY A 273 11.52 17.22 2.13
C GLY A 273 11.98 16.51 3.42
N ALA A 274 11.29 15.46 3.88
CA ALA A 274 11.77 14.65 4.98
C ALA A 274 12.99 13.82 4.55
N VAL A 275 13.97 13.73 5.43
CA VAL A 275 15.15 12.90 5.23
C VAL A 275 14.88 11.52 5.79
N TYR A 276 15.13 10.47 5.03
CA TYR A 276 14.97 9.09 5.50
C TYR A 276 16.14 8.21 5.08
N ALA A 277 16.48 7.23 5.92
CA ALA A 277 17.42 6.15 5.61
C ALA A 277 16.87 4.83 6.16
N THR A 278 17.23 3.71 5.54
CA THR A 278 16.77 2.38 5.96
C THR A 278 17.95 1.45 6.21
N GLU A 279 17.88 0.62 7.24
CA GLU A 279 18.85 -0.46 7.50
C GLU A 279 18.14 -1.73 7.98
N VAL A 280 18.43 -2.86 7.35
CA VAL A 280 17.85 -4.16 7.73
C VAL A 280 18.54 -4.74 8.97
N LYS A 281 17.78 -5.02 10.02
CA LYS A 281 18.29 -5.55 11.30
C LYS A 281 18.03 -7.04 11.51
N SER A 282 16.98 -7.59 10.91
CA SER A 282 16.70 -9.03 10.90
C SER A 282 17.57 -9.76 9.86
N GLY A 283 17.39 -11.08 9.70
CA GLY A 283 18.12 -11.84 8.67
C GLY A 283 17.84 -11.32 7.25
N ASN A 284 16.58 -10.98 6.99
CA ASN A 284 16.09 -10.19 5.88
C ASN A 284 14.91 -9.34 6.36
N ALA A 285 14.56 -8.29 5.63
CA ALA A 285 13.32 -7.57 5.81
C ALA A 285 12.73 -7.22 4.44
N ARG A 286 11.39 -7.21 4.36
CA ARG A 286 10.64 -6.77 3.19
C ARG A 286 9.63 -5.70 3.58
N TRP A 287 9.56 -4.63 2.81
CA TRP A 287 8.60 -3.56 3.01
C TRP A 287 8.08 -3.04 1.67
N VAL A 288 7.01 -2.26 1.71
CA VAL A 288 6.43 -1.60 0.55
C VAL A 288 6.67 -0.11 0.68
N PHE A 289 7.21 0.49 -0.38
CA PHE A 289 7.10 1.93 -0.59
C PHE A 289 5.84 2.23 -1.40
N SER A 290 5.15 3.30 -1.02
CA SER A 290 4.12 3.93 -1.84
C SER A 290 4.48 5.40 -2.02
N GLY A 291 4.33 5.93 -3.22
CA GLY A 291 4.73 7.29 -3.56
C GLY A 291 3.71 8.01 -4.41
N ALA A 292 3.51 9.31 -4.17
CA ALA A 292 2.64 10.18 -4.96
C ALA A 292 3.21 11.60 -5.03
N ASN A 293 2.58 12.48 -5.82
CA ASN A 293 2.94 13.88 -6.04
C ASN A 293 4.29 14.14 -6.76
N GLY A 294 5.05 13.09 -7.05
CA GLY A 294 6.33 13.14 -7.75
C GLY A 294 6.72 11.77 -8.29
N ASP A 295 7.96 11.63 -8.73
CA ASP A 295 8.52 10.48 -9.44
C ASP A 295 9.66 9.79 -8.65
N GLY A 296 9.75 10.06 -7.36
CA GLY A 296 10.90 9.71 -6.54
C GLY A 296 11.19 8.21 -6.51
N LEU A 297 10.17 7.35 -6.49
CA LEU A 297 10.38 5.90 -6.49
C LEU A 297 10.90 5.34 -7.82
N ALA A 298 10.89 6.13 -8.91
CA ALA A 298 11.45 5.72 -10.19
C ALA A 298 12.98 5.57 -10.15
N TYR A 299 13.68 6.12 -9.14
CA TYR A 299 15.15 6.00 -9.06
C TYR A 299 15.59 4.53 -8.99
N TRP A 300 14.78 3.66 -8.38
CA TRP A 300 15.06 2.23 -8.34
C TRP A 300 15.16 1.65 -9.76
N SER A 301 14.22 2.01 -10.64
CA SER A 301 14.24 1.56 -12.04
C SER A 301 15.34 2.23 -12.86
N ALA A 302 15.60 3.52 -12.60
CA ALA A 302 16.58 4.29 -13.35
C ALA A 302 18.03 3.89 -13.04
N LEU A 303 18.31 3.53 -11.78
CA LEU A 303 19.66 3.21 -11.30
C LEU A 303 19.91 1.72 -11.11
N GLY A 304 18.86 0.93 -10.89
CA GLY A 304 18.98 -0.49 -10.63
C GLY A 304 19.24 -1.32 -11.88
N GLU A 305 19.94 -2.43 -11.71
CA GLU A 305 20.16 -3.41 -12.77
C GLU A 305 18.92 -4.32 -12.88
N PRO A 306 18.24 -4.39 -14.04
CA PRO A 306 17.14 -5.32 -14.25
C PRO A 306 17.56 -6.77 -13.99
N THR A 307 16.69 -7.56 -13.36
CA THR A 307 17.01 -8.94 -13.01
C THR A 307 15.83 -9.89 -13.15
N GLU A 308 16.11 -11.10 -13.60
CA GLU A 308 15.16 -12.22 -13.55
C GLU A 308 15.10 -12.86 -12.15
N SER A 309 16.07 -12.56 -11.28
CA SER A 309 16.14 -13.15 -9.94
C SER A 309 14.97 -12.69 -9.06
N TYR A 310 14.53 -13.59 -8.18
CA TYR A 310 13.56 -13.32 -7.10
C TYR A 310 14.23 -13.03 -5.76
N ALA A 311 15.57 -12.87 -5.75
CA ALA A 311 16.34 -12.63 -4.54
C ALA A 311 17.11 -11.31 -4.62
N PHE A 312 17.28 -10.66 -3.47
CA PHE A 312 18.29 -9.63 -3.28
C PHE A 312 19.71 -10.21 -3.42
N ALA A 313 20.72 -9.35 -3.49
CA ALA A 313 22.11 -9.77 -3.59
C ALA A 313 22.81 -9.65 -2.23
N GLU A 314 23.80 -10.51 -1.94
CA GLU A 314 24.59 -10.42 -0.69
C GLU A 314 25.31 -9.07 -0.55
N SER A 315 25.68 -8.47 -1.68
CA SER A 315 26.22 -7.12 -1.78
C SER A 315 25.85 -6.50 -3.13
N GLY A 316 26.00 -5.18 -3.25
CA GLY A 316 25.85 -4.47 -4.52
C GLY A 316 26.76 -3.26 -4.58
N ALA A 317 26.88 -2.68 -5.77
CA ALA A 317 27.58 -1.41 -5.93
C ALA A 317 26.89 -0.33 -5.07
N PRO A 318 27.67 0.56 -4.43
CA PRO A 318 27.10 1.68 -3.70
C PRO A 318 26.16 2.51 -4.59
N LEU A 319 25.10 3.06 -4.00
CA LEU A 319 24.15 3.91 -4.70
C LEU A 319 24.85 5.16 -5.27
N ASP A 320 24.84 5.30 -6.59
CA ASP A 320 25.21 6.53 -7.27
C ASP A 320 23.95 7.35 -7.61
N ILE A 321 23.49 8.17 -6.66
CA ILE A 321 22.26 8.95 -6.84
C ILE A 321 22.38 9.98 -7.97
N ALA A 322 23.60 10.38 -8.35
CA ALA A 322 23.81 11.38 -9.38
C ALA A 322 23.31 10.91 -10.76
N GLY A 323 23.19 9.58 -10.95
CA GLY A 323 22.58 8.99 -12.14
C GLY A 323 21.06 9.16 -12.23
N ALA A 324 20.36 9.54 -11.14
CA ALA A 324 18.90 9.73 -11.11
C ALA A 324 18.49 11.08 -11.73
N VAL A 325 19.07 11.42 -12.88
CA VAL A 325 18.91 12.73 -13.52
C VAL A 325 17.45 13.00 -13.84
N GLY A 326 16.93 14.12 -13.35
CA GLY A 326 15.56 14.57 -13.59
C GLY A 326 14.51 13.98 -12.64
N LEU A 327 14.89 13.03 -11.77
CA LEU A 327 14.05 12.54 -10.69
C LEU A 327 14.19 13.44 -9.47
N ASP A 328 13.16 13.48 -8.64
CA ASP A 328 13.10 14.40 -7.51
C ASP A 328 13.77 13.91 -6.22
N VAL A 329 14.75 13.01 -6.35
CA VAL A 329 15.50 12.37 -5.25
C VAL A 329 16.95 12.89 -5.17
N GLU A 330 17.43 13.11 -3.94
CA GLU A 330 18.82 13.50 -3.67
C GLU A 330 19.36 12.82 -2.40
N LEU A 331 20.70 12.80 -2.26
CA LEU A 331 21.35 12.50 -0.99
C LEU A 331 21.15 13.66 -0.01
N ALA A 332 20.91 13.34 1.26
CA ALA A 332 20.57 14.30 2.30
C ALA A 332 21.72 14.61 3.28
#